data_AF-A0A2G5TZY8-F1
#
_entry.id   AF-A0A2G5TZY8-F1
#
_cell.length_a   1.000
_cell.length_b   1.000
_cell.length_c   1.000
_cell.angle_alpha   90.00
_cell.angle_beta   90.00
_cell.angle_gamma   90.00
#
_symmetry.space_group_name_H-M   'P 1'
#
loop_
_entity.id
_entity.type
_entity.pdbx_description
1 polymer ?
#
loop_
_entity_poly.entity_id
_entity_poly.type
_entity_poly.pdbx_seq_one_letter_code
_entity_poly.pdbx_strand_id
1 'polypeptide(L)'
;MIVPISLLLLSLFPFSYSATCDFENEVASMSWMVKGDVLQISFEHKNLTENRWTSIAFGDGPGMNKLESIIFSRDDKNVITTNTGFTPKKKKVVVDDVSYVTVRNVQLKGDLLRITVTRPLGPAGPRGFSLDQCVNWIVVPGGALSNGKFKKHHGQIYFVNDVCAAKCTVQRMMRVLSNRIH
;
A
#
# COMPACT_ATOMS: atom_id res chain seq x y z
N MET A 1 56.71 29.17 -13.83
CA MET A 1 55.47 29.05 -13.02
C MET A 1 54.60 28.01 -13.70
N ILE A 2 54.45 26.83 -13.10
CA ILE A 2 53.62 25.74 -13.61
C ILE A 2 52.53 25.51 -12.57
N VAL A 3 51.28 25.79 -12.92
CA VAL A 3 50.11 25.54 -12.07
C VAL A 3 49.69 24.09 -12.29
N PRO A 4 49.63 23.23 -11.25
CA PRO A 4 49.15 21.88 -11.43
C PRO A 4 47.61 21.88 -11.48
N ILE A 5 47.06 21.36 -12.57
CA ILE A 5 45.63 21.12 -12.75
C ILE A 5 45.24 19.94 -11.86
N SER A 6 44.51 20.21 -10.78
CA SER A 6 43.90 19.19 -9.94
C SER A 6 42.73 18.54 -10.67
N LEU A 7 42.89 17.28 -11.11
CA LEU A 7 41.80 16.44 -11.59
C LEU A 7 41.02 15.89 -10.38
N LEU A 8 39.94 16.56 -10.00
CA LEU A 8 38.95 16.02 -9.08
C LEU A 8 38.06 15.02 -9.83
N LEU A 9 38.36 13.73 -9.72
CA LEU A 9 37.44 12.67 -10.10
C LEU A 9 36.24 12.68 -9.14
N LEU A 10 35.11 13.26 -9.57
CA LEU A 10 33.82 13.04 -8.93
C LEU A 10 33.38 11.58 -9.22
N SER A 11 33.51 10.73 -8.21
CA SER A 11 32.89 9.40 -8.21
C SER A 11 31.36 9.56 -8.15
N LEU A 12 30.70 9.36 -9.28
CA LEU A 12 29.25 9.15 -9.36
C LEU A 12 28.93 7.79 -8.73
N PHE A 13 28.74 7.74 -7.42
CA PHE A 13 28.12 6.59 -6.79
C PHE A 13 26.67 6.50 -7.27
N PRO A 14 26.25 5.43 -7.96
CA PRO A 14 24.83 5.25 -8.23
C PRO A 14 24.14 5.04 -6.88
N PHE A 15 23.33 6.02 -6.47
CA PHE A 15 22.39 5.86 -5.36
C PHE A 15 21.52 4.65 -5.67
N SER A 16 21.88 3.51 -5.11
CA SER A 16 21.09 2.30 -5.15
C SER A 16 19.92 2.54 -4.20
N TYR A 17 18.88 3.22 -4.71
CA TYR A 17 17.60 3.31 -4.03
C TYR A 17 17.08 1.88 -3.88
N SER A 18 17.26 1.30 -2.69
CA SER A 18 16.54 0.09 -2.31
C SER A 18 15.05 0.44 -2.41
N ALA A 19 14.37 -0.11 -3.41
CA ALA A 19 12.93 0.05 -3.49
C ALA A 19 12.34 -0.85 -2.40
N THR A 20 11.70 -0.26 -1.41
CA THR A 20 10.82 -0.99 -0.50
C THR A 20 9.71 -1.58 -1.35
N CYS A 21 9.59 -2.90 -1.34
CA CYS A 21 8.57 -3.67 -2.09
C CYS A 21 7.71 -4.54 -1.17
N ASP A 22 7.94 -4.38 0.13
CA ASP A 22 7.31 -5.10 1.21
C ASP A 22 7.27 -4.22 2.46
N PHE A 23 6.34 -4.55 3.34
CA PHE A 23 6.13 -3.92 4.62
C PHE A 23 5.65 -5.00 5.58
N GLU A 24 6.19 -5.01 6.79
CA GLU A 24 5.66 -5.85 7.85
C GLU A 24 5.73 -5.10 9.19
N ASN A 25 4.69 -5.27 9.99
CA ASN A 25 4.63 -4.86 11.37
C ASN A 25 3.85 -5.91 12.20
N GLU A 26 3.51 -5.56 13.43
CA GLU A 26 2.75 -6.40 14.35
C GLU A 26 1.27 -6.61 13.96
N VAL A 27 0.70 -5.77 13.08
CA VAL A 27 -0.72 -5.81 12.69
C VAL A 27 -0.94 -6.44 11.32
N ALA A 28 -0.01 -6.25 10.39
CA ALA A 28 -0.15 -6.59 8.99
C ALA A 28 1.19 -6.87 8.32
N SER A 29 1.14 -7.62 7.23
CA SER A 29 2.20 -7.70 6.25
C SER A 29 1.65 -7.39 4.86
N MET A 30 2.48 -6.79 4.02
CA MET A 30 2.10 -6.37 2.69
C MET A 30 3.30 -6.49 1.78
N SER A 31 3.09 -6.95 0.55
CA SER A 31 4.10 -6.90 -0.51
C SER A 31 3.44 -6.47 -1.80
N TRP A 32 4.20 -5.83 -2.67
CA TRP A 32 3.70 -5.36 -3.94
C TRP A 32 4.68 -5.59 -5.07
N MET A 33 4.11 -5.79 -6.26
CA MET A 33 4.87 -5.95 -7.48
C MET A 33 4.14 -5.34 -8.66
N VAL A 34 4.90 -4.94 -9.66
CA VAL A 34 4.41 -4.43 -10.93
C VAL A 34 4.76 -5.43 -12.03
N LYS A 35 3.74 -5.78 -12.83
CA LYS A 35 3.88 -6.56 -14.06
C LYS A 35 3.20 -5.79 -15.20
N GLY A 36 4.00 -5.29 -16.14
CA GLY A 36 3.50 -4.34 -17.13
C GLY A 36 3.09 -3.03 -16.45
N ASP A 37 1.85 -2.63 -16.65
CA ASP A 37 1.21 -1.45 -16.06
C ASP A 37 0.29 -1.80 -14.88
N VAL A 38 0.28 -3.04 -14.43
CA VAL A 38 -0.57 -3.51 -13.33
C VAL A 38 0.22 -3.63 -12.04
N LEU A 39 -0.24 -2.92 -11.01
CA LEU A 39 0.19 -3.09 -9.62
C LEU A 39 -0.61 -4.21 -8.97
N GLN A 40 0.09 -5.20 -8.42
CA GLN A 40 -0.46 -6.23 -7.55
C GLN A 40 0.01 -6.00 -6.13
N ILE A 41 -0.92 -6.01 -5.17
CA ILE A 41 -0.64 -5.91 -3.74
C ILE A 41 -1.17 -7.17 -3.07
N SER A 42 -0.28 -7.88 -2.38
CA SER A 42 -0.64 -8.97 -1.47
C SER A 42 -0.65 -8.41 -0.06
N PHE A 43 -1.80 -8.47 0.61
CA PHE A 43 -2.01 -7.92 1.94
C PHE A 43 -2.47 -9.01 2.90
N GLU A 44 -1.88 -9.03 4.08
CA GLU A 44 -2.26 -9.89 5.19
C GLU A 44 -2.54 -9.01 6.42
N HIS A 45 -3.69 -9.21 7.06
CA HIS A 45 -4.03 -8.59 8.32
C HIS A 45 -4.11 -9.66 9.40
N LYS A 46 -3.30 -9.52 10.45
CA LYS A 46 -3.08 -10.57 11.46
C LYS A 46 -4.30 -10.78 12.38
N ASN A 47 -5.18 -9.80 12.51
CA ASN A 47 -6.33 -9.84 13.43
C ASN A 47 -7.54 -9.00 12.96
N LEU A 48 -8.18 -9.37 11.85
CA LEU A 48 -9.42 -8.73 11.39
C LEU A 48 -10.64 -9.49 11.94
N THR A 49 -11.10 -9.13 13.14
CA THR A 49 -12.29 -9.72 13.77
C THR A 49 -13.59 -9.29 13.08
N GLU A 50 -14.72 -9.92 13.42
CA GLU A 50 -16.04 -9.59 12.90
C GLU A 50 -16.45 -8.14 13.16
N ASN A 51 -17.24 -7.57 12.24
CA ASN A 51 -17.68 -6.18 12.28
C ASN A 51 -16.51 -5.18 12.39
N ARG A 52 -15.42 -5.45 11.66
CA ARG A 52 -14.25 -4.58 11.59
C ARG A 52 -13.88 -4.28 10.15
N TRP A 53 -13.11 -3.22 10.00
CA TRP A 53 -12.45 -2.87 8.76
C TRP A 53 -10.99 -2.52 9.00
N THR A 54 -10.16 -2.67 7.97
CA THR A 54 -8.76 -2.23 7.88
C THR A 54 -8.55 -1.60 6.50
N SER A 55 -7.43 -0.90 6.28
CA SER A 55 -7.21 -0.23 4.99
C SER A 55 -5.75 -0.03 4.65
N ILE A 56 -5.45 -0.02 3.36
CA ILE A 56 -4.25 0.55 2.79
C ILE A 56 -4.64 1.88 2.16
N ALA A 57 -3.93 2.95 2.47
CA ALA A 57 -4.17 4.27 1.90
C ALA A 57 -2.91 4.83 1.23
N PHE A 58 -3.09 5.71 0.25
CA PHE A 58 -2.02 6.24 -0.60
C PHE A 58 -2.12 7.77 -0.70
N GLY A 59 -0.98 8.45 -0.61
CA GLY A 59 -0.86 9.87 -0.92
C GLY A 59 0.12 10.62 -0.02
N ASP A 60 0.47 11.83 -0.44
CA ASP A 60 1.51 12.66 0.18
C ASP A 60 0.95 13.83 1.00
N GLY A 61 -0.35 13.80 1.29
CA GLY A 61 -0.96 14.80 2.15
C GLY A 61 -0.42 14.71 3.59
N PRO A 62 -0.27 15.84 4.31
CA PRO A 62 0.13 15.79 5.70
C PRO A 62 -0.93 15.04 6.54
N GLY A 63 -0.53 13.96 7.19
CA GLY A 63 -1.43 13.10 7.97
C GLY A 63 -2.39 12.28 7.10
N MET A 64 -3.66 12.15 7.51
CA MET A 64 -4.68 11.35 6.81
C MET A 64 -5.55 12.14 5.82
N ASN A 65 -4.95 13.12 5.12
CA ASN A 65 -5.67 14.02 4.22
C ASN A 65 -5.37 13.70 2.76
N LYS A 66 -6.38 13.82 1.89
CA LYS A 66 -6.28 13.62 0.43
C LYS A 66 -5.69 12.26 0.08
N LEU A 67 -6.13 11.23 0.80
CA LEU A 67 -5.69 9.86 0.56
C LEU A 67 -6.69 9.15 -0.33
N GLU A 68 -6.19 8.34 -1.25
CA GLU A 68 -6.94 7.20 -1.78
C GLU A 68 -6.84 6.02 -0.83
N SER A 69 -7.81 5.12 -0.84
CA SER A 69 -7.82 3.99 0.07
C SER A 69 -8.42 2.74 -0.57
N ILE A 70 -7.83 1.59 -0.26
CA ILE A 70 -8.43 0.27 -0.41
C ILE A 70 -8.84 -0.17 0.98
N ILE A 71 -10.11 -0.48 1.17
CA ILE A 71 -10.73 -0.76 2.45
C ILE A 71 -11.16 -2.22 2.43
N PHE A 72 -10.70 -2.99 3.40
CA PHE A 72 -11.11 -4.38 3.61
C PHE A 72 -12.00 -4.44 4.83
N SER A 73 -13.13 -5.13 4.75
CA SER A 73 -14.01 -5.28 5.91
C SER A 73 -14.61 -6.66 6.03
N ARG A 74 -14.89 -7.04 7.27
CA ARG A 74 -15.50 -8.31 7.66
C ARG A 74 -16.81 -7.98 8.36
N ASP A 75 -17.92 -8.49 7.84
CA ASP A 75 -19.22 -8.37 8.47
C ASP A 75 -19.42 -9.41 9.59
N ASP A 76 -20.62 -9.42 10.18
CA ASP A 76 -21.04 -10.37 11.22
C ASP A 76 -21.25 -11.81 10.70
N LYS A 77 -21.26 -11.99 9.38
CA LYS A 77 -21.37 -13.30 8.71
C LYS A 77 -20.04 -13.78 8.15
N ASN A 78 -18.94 -13.15 8.55
CA ASN A 78 -17.59 -13.47 8.10
C ASN A 78 -17.34 -13.25 6.60
N VAL A 79 -18.18 -12.43 5.95
CA VAL A 79 -17.99 -12.08 4.54
C VAL A 79 -16.97 -10.95 4.45
N ILE A 80 -15.93 -11.18 3.65
CA ILE A 80 -14.93 -10.18 3.33
C ILE A 80 -15.40 -9.35 2.13
N THR A 81 -15.43 -8.04 2.32
CA THR A 81 -15.71 -7.08 1.25
C THR A 81 -14.50 -6.16 1.04
N THR A 82 -14.30 -5.73 -0.20
CA THR A 82 -13.24 -4.79 -0.57
C THR A 82 -13.86 -3.61 -1.30
N ASN A 83 -13.65 -2.41 -0.77
CA ASN A 83 -14.08 -1.16 -1.38
C ASN A 83 -12.88 -0.27 -1.66
N THR A 84 -13.04 0.70 -2.55
CA THR A 84 -12.15 1.85 -2.65
C THR A 84 -12.83 3.09 -2.09
N GLY A 85 -12.05 4.11 -1.78
CA GLY A 85 -12.57 5.39 -1.31
C GLY A 85 -11.49 6.43 -1.14
N PHE A 86 -11.87 7.59 -0.63
CA PHE A 86 -10.94 8.71 -0.45
C PHE A 86 -11.25 9.57 0.78
N THR A 87 -10.26 10.35 1.22
CA THR A 87 -10.39 11.32 2.33
C THR A 87 -10.23 12.77 1.84
N PRO A 88 -11.30 13.56 1.65
CA PRO A 88 -11.17 14.90 1.07
C PRO A 88 -10.39 15.91 1.94
N LYS A 89 -10.72 16.07 3.24
CA LYS A 89 -10.00 16.90 4.25
C LYS A 89 -10.45 16.54 5.67
N LYS A 90 -9.59 15.99 6.54
CA LYS A 90 -9.84 15.57 7.95
C LYS A 90 -11.24 14.99 8.22
N LYS A 91 -11.83 14.35 7.20
CA LYS A 91 -13.20 13.85 7.17
C LYS A 91 -13.15 12.33 7.10
N LYS A 92 -14.26 11.72 7.50
CA LYS A 92 -14.53 10.30 7.34
C LYS A 92 -14.26 9.88 5.87
N VAL A 93 -13.77 8.66 5.68
CA VAL A 93 -13.62 8.08 4.34
C VAL A 93 -14.96 8.12 3.60
N VAL A 94 -14.89 8.56 2.35
CA VAL A 94 -15.99 8.50 1.39
C VAL A 94 -15.72 7.29 0.51
N VAL A 95 -16.60 6.30 0.60
CA VAL A 95 -16.52 5.05 -0.16
C VAL A 95 -16.98 5.35 -1.58
N ASP A 96 -16.27 4.80 -2.56
CA ASP A 96 -16.70 4.84 -3.95
C ASP A 96 -17.97 4.01 -4.17
N ASP A 97 -18.71 4.35 -5.21
CA ASP A 97 -19.90 3.61 -5.67
C ASP A 97 -19.55 2.20 -6.16
N VAL A 98 -18.38 2.06 -6.77
CA VAL A 98 -17.78 0.79 -7.18
C VAL A 98 -16.34 0.68 -6.68
N SER A 99 -15.85 -0.55 -6.55
CA SER A 99 -14.45 -0.80 -6.19
C SER A 99 -13.55 -0.70 -7.41
N TYR A 100 -12.55 0.18 -7.37
CA TYR A 100 -11.59 0.38 -8.47
C TYR A 100 -10.35 -0.52 -8.37
N VAL A 101 -10.50 -1.69 -7.74
CA VAL A 101 -9.51 -2.76 -7.66
C VAL A 101 -10.15 -4.09 -8.05
N THR A 102 -9.37 -4.97 -8.65
CA THR A 102 -9.77 -6.38 -8.80
C THR A 102 -9.27 -7.18 -7.60
N VAL A 103 -10.14 -8.00 -7.02
CA VAL A 103 -9.83 -8.82 -5.84
C VAL A 103 -9.55 -10.26 -6.25
N ARG A 104 -8.54 -10.89 -5.65
CA ARG A 104 -8.16 -12.29 -5.84
C ARG A 104 -7.68 -12.90 -4.51
N ASN A 105 -7.69 -14.24 -4.42
CA ASN A 105 -7.07 -15.00 -3.33
C ASN A 105 -7.53 -14.57 -1.92
N VAL A 106 -8.81 -14.26 -1.74
CA VAL A 106 -9.36 -13.92 -0.43
C VAL A 106 -9.37 -15.19 0.44
N GLN A 107 -8.70 -15.14 1.59
CA GLN A 107 -8.68 -16.21 2.57
C GLN A 107 -8.88 -15.61 3.96
N LEU A 108 -9.78 -16.20 4.73
CA LEU A 108 -9.99 -15.88 6.13
C LEU A 108 -9.79 -17.16 6.96
N LYS A 109 -8.76 -17.19 7.81
CA LYS A 109 -8.47 -18.32 8.70
C LYS A 109 -8.50 -17.82 10.14
N GLY A 110 -9.62 -18.01 10.82
CA GLY A 110 -9.88 -17.31 12.07
C GLY A 110 -9.97 -15.81 11.80
N ASP A 111 -9.14 -15.01 12.48
CA ASP A 111 -9.05 -13.56 12.25
C ASP A 111 -7.93 -13.15 11.29
N LEU A 112 -7.16 -14.11 10.77
CA LEU A 112 -6.14 -13.86 9.77
C LEU A 112 -6.78 -13.68 8.40
N LEU A 113 -6.73 -12.46 7.87
CA LEU A 113 -7.11 -12.16 6.49
C LEU A 113 -5.87 -12.21 5.60
N ARG A 114 -5.98 -12.89 4.45
CA ARG A 114 -5.07 -12.75 3.30
C ARG A 114 -5.87 -12.36 2.07
N ILE A 115 -5.38 -11.40 1.31
CA ILE A 115 -6.06 -10.91 0.12
C ILE A 115 -5.06 -10.37 -0.88
N THR A 116 -5.31 -10.61 -2.17
CA THR A 116 -4.58 -9.99 -3.26
C THR A 116 -5.49 -9.00 -3.97
N VAL A 117 -5.01 -7.80 -4.21
CA VAL A 117 -5.70 -6.80 -5.03
C VAL A 117 -4.82 -6.35 -6.18
N THR A 118 -5.44 -6.03 -7.32
CA THR A 118 -4.75 -5.46 -8.47
C THR A 118 -5.43 -4.19 -8.95
N ARG A 119 -4.64 -3.23 -9.40
CA ARG A 119 -5.11 -2.01 -10.09
C ARG A 119 -4.08 -1.54 -11.12
N PRO A 120 -4.45 -0.66 -12.05
CA PRO A 120 -3.48 0.07 -12.84
C PRO A 120 -2.48 0.79 -11.92
N LEU A 121 -1.21 0.76 -12.30
CA LEU A 121 -0.13 1.54 -11.70
C LEU A 121 -0.35 3.04 -11.97
N GLY A 122 -0.82 3.36 -13.18
CA GLY A 122 -1.22 4.71 -13.57
C GLY A 122 -2.52 5.21 -12.90
N PRO A 123 -3.13 6.26 -13.46
CA PRO A 123 -4.41 6.79 -12.99
C PRO A 123 -5.48 5.71 -12.87
N ALA A 124 -6.15 5.64 -11.71
CA ALA A 124 -7.31 4.78 -11.50
C ALA A 124 -8.40 5.48 -10.69
N GLY A 125 -9.64 5.02 -10.89
CA GLY A 125 -10.82 5.55 -10.20
C GLY A 125 -11.23 6.97 -10.65
N PRO A 126 -12.27 7.53 -10.02
CA PRO A 126 -12.89 8.79 -10.43
C PRO A 126 -11.99 10.00 -10.27
N ARG A 127 -10.99 9.89 -9.39
CA ARG A 127 -10.03 10.95 -9.07
C ARG A 127 -8.73 10.85 -9.87
N GLY A 128 -8.58 9.80 -10.70
CA GLY A 128 -7.40 9.60 -11.53
C GLY A 128 -6.10 9.48 -10.74
N PHE A 129 -6.17 8.99 -9.50
CA PHE A 129 -4.99 8.93 -8.64
C PHE A 129 -4.00 7.89 -9.16
N SER A 130 -2.74 8.27 -9.30
CA SER A 130 -1.69 7.42 -9.88
C SER A 130 -0.68 6.97 -8.83
N LEU A 131 -0.12 5.78 -9.02
CA LEU A 131 0.93 5.16 -8.20
C LEU A 131 2.22 4.91 -9.01
N ASP A 132 2.34 5.54 -10.18
CA ASP A 132 3.54 5.55 -11.00
C ASP A 132 4.67 6.38 -10.36
N GLN A 133 4.31 7.48 -9.69
CA GLN A 133 5.18 8.25 -8.82
C GLN A 133 5.37 7.59 -7.45
N CYS A 134 6.43 8.01 -6.74
CA CYS A 134 6.63 7.62 -5.35
C CYS A 134 5.67 8.39 -4.46
N VAL A 135 4.92 7.69 -3.61
CA VAL A 135 4.01 8.30 -2.64
C VAL A 135 4.11 7.59 -1.30
N ASN A 136 3.64 8.22 -0.22
CA ASN A 136 3.51 7.53 1.05
C ASN A 136 2.34 6.53 1.02
N TRP A 137 2.58 5.35 1.58
CA TRP A 137 1.55 4.35 1.83
C TRP A 137 1.27 4.30 3.33
N ILE A 138 0.02 4.09 3.69
CA ILE A 138 -0.44 4.08 5.08
C ILE A 138 -1.23 2.80 5.31
N VAL A 139 -0.79 2.00 6.28
CA VAL A 139 -1.57 0.88 6.79
C VAL A 139 -2.38 1.36 7.98
N VAL A 140 -3.70 1.31 7.84
CA VAL A 140 -4.66 1.65 8.89
C VAL A 140 -5.00 0.36 9.64
N PRO A 141 -4.68 0.23 10.94
CA PRO A 141 -4.86 -1.02 11.70
C PRO A 141 -6.33 -1.43 11.80
N GLY A 142 -7.24 -0.48 11.74
CA GLY A 142 -8.65 -0.73 11.55
C GLY A 142 -9.58 -0.04 12.52
N GLY A 143 -10.88 -0.24 12.31
CA GLY A 143 -11.95 0.35 13.10
C GLY A 143 -13.20 -0.51 13.08
N ALA A 144 -14.23 -0.09 13.82
CA ALA A 144 -15.50 -0.80 13.84
C ALA A 144 -16.29 -0.58 12.54
N LEU A 145 -16.96 -1.62 12.07
CA LEU A 145 -18.01 -1.58 11.07
C LEU A 145 -19.34 -1.65 11.81
N SER A 146 -20.24 -0.68 11.58
CA SER A 146 -21.55 -0.67 12.24
C SER A 146 -22.60 -0.14 11.28
N ASN A 147 -23.62 -0.95 11.03
CA ASN A 147 -24.70 -0.68 10.06
C ASN A 147 -24.14 -0.29 8.67
N GLY A 148 -23.16 -1.05 8.18
CA GLY A 148 -22.47 -0.81 6.90
C GLY A 148 -21.59 0.46 6.88
N LYS A 149 -21.39 1.15 8.01
CA LYS A 149 -20.60 2.38 8.09
C LYS A 149 -19.25 2.13 8.76
N PHE A 150 -18.17 2.47 8.05
CA PHE A 150 -16.81 2.49 8.59
C PHE A 150 -16.67 3.56 9.70
N LYS A 151 -16.50 3.16 10.95
CA LYS A 151 -16.23 4.08 12.07
C LYS A 151 -14.76 4.50 12.08
N LYS A 152 -14.39 5.46 12.94
CA LYS A 152 -13.00 5.89 13.09
C LYS A 152 -12.08 4.70 13.39
N HIS A 153 -10.86 4.73 12.88
CA HIS A 153 -9.85 3.74 13.24
C HIS A 153 -9.43 3.89 14.72
N HIS A 154 -8.91 2.81 15.29
CA HIS A 154 -8.29 2.78 16.61
C HIS A 154 -6.88 2.22 16.49
N GLY A 155 -5.97 2.67 17.34
CA GLY A 155 -4.56 2.28 17.29
C GLY A 155 -3.70 3.14 16.36
N GLN A 156 -2.41 2.84 16.35
CA GLN A 156 -1.40 3.55 15.58
C GLN A 156 -1.51 3.22 14.09
N ILE A 157 -1.47 4.25 13.24
CA ILE A 157 -1.29 4.08 11.79
C ILE A 157 0.18 3.91 11.46
N TYR A 158 0.49 3.16 10.40
CA TYR A 158 1.86 2.88 10.01
C TYR A 158 2.13 3.49 8.64
N PHE A 159 3.20 4.27 8.58
CA PHE A 159 3.65 4.91 7.35
C PHE A 159 4.75 4.07 6.70
N VAL A 160 4.62 3.87 5.40
CA VAL A 160 5.69 3.43 4.52
C VAL A 160 6.01 4.61 3.62
N ASN A 161 7.12 5.28 3.93
CA ASN A 161 7.46 6.54 3.26
C ASN A 161 8.09 6.28 1.89
N ASP A 162 7.85 7.19 0.95
CA ASP A 162 8.51 7.26 -0.36
C ASP A 162 8.44 5.94 -1.17
N VAL A 163 7.26 5.28 -1.17
CA VAL A 163 7.06 4.02 -1.89
C VAL A 163 6.96 4.28 -3.39
N CYS A 164 8.02 3.89 -4.10
CA CYS A 164 8.09 3.92 -5.56
C CYS A 164 7.65 2.56 -6.15
N ALA A 165 6.34 2.28 -6.21
CA ALA A 165 5.81 0.98 -6.65
C ALA A 165 6.31 0.53 -8.03
N ALA A 166 6.49 1.47 -8.97
CA ALA A 166 7.05 1.23 -10.30
C ALA A 166 8.42 0.53 -10.28
N LYS A 167 9.19 0.68 -9.20
CA LYS A 167 10.52 0.06 -9.05
C LYS A 167 10.47 -1.40 -8.58
N CYS A 168 9.30 -1.91 -8.21
CA CYS A 168 9.08 -3.25 -7.67
C CYS A 168 8.66 -4.23 -8.77
N THR A 169 9.57 -4.53 -9.70
CA THR A 169 9.28 -5.48 -10.79
C THR A 169 9.63 -6.91 -10.40
N VAL A 170 8.98 -7.89 -11.03
CA VAL A 170 9.18 -9.33 -10.78
C VAL A 170 10.67 -9.73 -10.85
N GLN A 171 11.40 -9.22 -11.84
CA GLN A 171 12.83 -9.48 -12.00
C GLN A 171 13.66 -8.96 -10.82
N ARG A 172 13.30 -7.80 -10.26
CA ARG A 172 14.00 -7.22 -9.13
C ARG A 172 13.72 -7.99 -7.84
N MET A 173 12.47 -8.38 -7.60
CA MET A 173 12.11 -9.16 -6.41
C MET A 173 12.79 -10.53 -6.38
N MET A 174 12.84 -11.25 -7.52
CA MET A 174 13.56 -12.53 -7.59
C MET A 174 15.04 -12.38 -7.25
N ARG A 175 15.71 -11.29 -7.69
CA ARG A 175 17.10 -11.02 -7.31
C ARG A 175 17.27 -10.77 -5.81
N VAL A 176 16.34 -10.05 -5.18
CA VAL A 176 16.39 -9.79 -3.72
C VAL A 176 16.19 -11.09 -2.93
N LEU A 177 15.23 -11.93 -3.33
CA LEU A 177 15.00 -13.23 -2.67
C LEU A 177 16.16 -14.20 -2.85
N SER A 178 16.76 -14.25 -4.04
CA SER A 178 17.94 -15.09 -4.31
C SER A 178 19.15 -14.70 -3.48
N ASN A 179 19.31 -13.41 -3.15
CA ASN A 179 20.42 -12.91 -2.34
C ASN A 179 20.18 -13.05 -0.82
N ARG A 180 18.98 -13.50 -0.38
CA ARG A 180 18.63 -13.73 1.03
C ARG A 180 18.72 -15.21 1.45
N ILE A 181 19.40 -16.06 0.69
CA ILE A 181 19.64 -17.45 1.08
C ILE A 181 20.89 -17.48 1.98
N HIS A 182 20.68 -17.93 3.22
CA HIS A 182 21.69 -18.08 4.29
C HIS A 182 22.86 -18.99 3.92
#